data_AF-A0A9P1CSI2-F1
#
_entry.id   AF-A0A9P1CSI2-F1
#
_cell.length_a   1.000
_cell.length_b   1.000
_cell.length_c   1.000
_cell.angle_alpha   90.00
_cell.angle_beta   90.00
_cell.angle_gamma   90.00
#
_symmetry.space_group_name_H-M   'P 1'
#
loop_
_entity.id
_entity.type
_entity.pdbx_description
1 polymer ?
#
loop_
_entity_poly.entity_id
_entity_poly.type
_entity_poly.pdbx_seq_one_letter_code
_entity_poly.pdbx_strand_id
1 'polypeptide(L)'
;MGPRKRKAFDRDEADEAETADEGFMQLRQDLQYHASKFSEKHNSKRTALIQRYRRCSADWATSGETAQILKHAFHVVAWFAFACDESEMKVVQELAELLMQMLKSCKRQTPPPRLRVALKVAAEKLEDIQEAKHDFAEAVLKEVKAMLKRHYGGSTHGAPGKRSIAPCGTHGRTDICLIRSVLKKREMPPRYRMGWDGLKRGWFSAFEGRHMKGGWAPSSRFTDKDAIEHLYDVITKHAESCGG
;
A
#
# COMPACT_ATOMS: atom_id res chain seq x y z
N MET A 1 -4.94 -27.69 44.84
CA MET A 1 -4.32 -27.34 43.54
C MET A 1 -5.39 -27.43 42.47
N GLY A 2 -5.91 -26.31 41.99
CA GLY A 2 -6.92 -26.29 40.92
C GLY A 2 -6.30 -25.78 39.61
N PRO A 3 -6.57 -26.39 38.45
CA PRO A 3 -6.09 -25.87 37.18
C PRO A 3 -7.08 -24.80 36.70
N ARG A 4 -6.64 -23.55 36.58
CA ARG A 4 -7.38 -22.52 35.85
C ARG A 4 -6.43 -21.64 35.03
N LYS A 5 -6.91 -21.34 33.82
CA LYS A 5 -6.47 -20.31 32.86
C LYS A 5 -5.41 -20.72 31.81
N ARG A 6 -5.87 -21.41 30.76
CA ARG A 6 -5.25 -21.43 29.42
C ARG A 6 -6.32 -21.45 28.31
N LYS A 7 -7.30 -20.53 28.37
CA LYS A 7 -8.40 -20.48 27.37
C LYS A 7 -8.76 -19.09 26.85
N ALA A 8 -8.05 -18.05 27.29
CA ALA A 8 -8.34 -16.67 26.88
C ALA A 8 -7.28 -16.06 25.96
N PHE A 9 -6.12 -16.69 25.79
CA PHE A 9 -5.04 -16.15 24.95
C PHE A 9 -5.13 -16.65 23.50
N ASP A 10 -5.62 -17.88 23.29
CA ASP A 10 -5.70 -18.49 21.95
C ASP A 10 -6.88 -17.97 21.10
N ARG A 11 -7.82 -17.21 21.68
CA ARG A 11 -8.95 -16.63 20.92
C ARG A 11 -8.59 -15.29 20.27
N ASP A 12 -7.84 -14.44 20.97
CA ASP A 12 -7.47 -13.12 20.46
C ASP A 12 -6.46 -13.23 19.29
N GLU A 13 -5.52 -14.19 19.32
CA GLU A 13 -4.63 -14.47 18.17
C GLU A 13 -5.36 -15.08 16.97
N ALA A 14 -6.39 -15.90 17.19
CA ALA A 14 -7.19 -16.49 16.12
C ALA A 14 -8.10 -15.45 15.44
N ASP A 15 -8.72 -14.56 16.22
CA ASP A 15 -9.56 -13.47 15.70
C ASP A 15 -8.70 -12.39 14.99
N GLU A 16 -7.47 -12.12 15.45
CA GLU A 16 -6.50 -11.26 14.75
C GLU A 16 -5.97 -11.90 13.44
N ALA A 17 -5.77 -13.22 13.41
CA ALA A 17 -5.36 -13.93 12.21
C ALA A 17 -6.51 -14.04 11.17
N GLU A 18 -7.74 -14.33 11.59
CA GLU A 18 -8.90 -14.35 10.69
C GLU A 18 -9.20 -12.96 10.10
N THR A 19 -9.07 -11.89 10.89
CA THR A 19 -9.24 -10.50 10.39
C THR A 19 -8.05 -10.01 9.55
N ALA A 20 -6.84 -10.53 9.80
CA ALA A 20 -5.68 -10.37 8.91
C ALA A 20 -5.97 -10.93 7.52
N ASP A 21 -6.49 -12.15 7.47
CA ASP A 21 -6.83 -12.90 6.26
C ASP A 21 -8.03 -12.32 5.50
N GLU A 22 -9.10 -11.91 6.17
CA GLU A 22 -10.24 -11.25 5.51
C GLU A 22 -9.81 -9.95 4.79
N GLY A 23 -8.98 -9.13 5.44
CA GLY A 23 -8.49 -7.88 4.84
C GLY A 23 -7.51 -8.13 3.69
N PHE A 24 -6.77 -9.23 3.74
CA PHE A 24 -5.90 -9.67 2.63
C PHE A 24 -6.73 -10.19 1.47
N MET A 25 -7.78 -10.98 1.74
CA MET A 25 -8.73 -11.48 0.74
C MET A 25 -9.48 -10.35 0.05
N GLN A 26 -9.97 -9.34 0.79
CA GLN A 26 -10.62 -8.17 0.20
C GLN A 26 -9.66 -7.38 -0.69
N LEU A 27 -8.39 -7.26 -0.31
CA LEU A 27 -7.40 -6.61 -1.17
C LEU A 27 -7.07 -7.44 -2.41
N ARG A 28 -6.99 -8.77 -2.30
CA ARG A 28 -6.85 -9.65 -3.48
C ARG A 28 -8.04 -9.46 -4.42
N GLN A 29 -9.26 -9.36 -3.89
CA GLN A 29 -10.46 -9.04 -4.68
C GLN A 29 -10.37 -7.66 -5.34
N ASP A 30 -9.91 -6.62 -4.62
CA ASP A 30 -9.69 -5.29 -5.18
C ASP A 30 -8.63 -5.30 -6.30
N LEU A 31 -7.54 -6.02 -6.10
CA LEU A 31 -6.48 -6.18 -7.10
C LEU A 31 -6.99 -6.95 -8.32
N GLN A 32 -7.80 -8.00 -8.12
CA GLN A 32 -8.50 -8.73 -9.18
C GLN A 32 -9.48 -7.83 -9.93
N TYR A 33 -10.23 -6.97 -9.24
CA TYR A 33 -11.12 -5.99 -9.88
C TYR A 33 -10.34 -4.99 -10.72
N HIS A 34 -9.22 -4.47 -10.20
CA HIS A 34 -8.35 -3.58 -10.96
C HIS A 34 -7.73 -4.28 -12.18
N ALA A 35 -7.35 -5.55 -12.03
CA ALA A 35 -6.84 -6.39 -13.11
C ALA A 35 -7.90 -6.67 -14.18
N SER A 36 -9.13 -7.04 -13.79
CA SER A 36 -10.23 -7.35 -14.71
C SER A 36 -10.71 -6.12 -15.49
N LYS A 37 -10.84 -4.97 -14.83
CA LYS A 37 -11.17 -3.71 -15.50
C LYS A 37 -10.12 -3.29 -16.53
N PHE A 38 -8.89 -3.77 -16.37
CA PHE A 38 -7.81 -3.52 -17.30
C PHE A 38 -7.80 -4.52 -18.46
N SER A 39 -8.04 -5.81 -18.19
CA SER A 39 -8.08 -6.87 -19.21
C SER A 39 -9.31 -6.75 -20.14
N GLU A 40 -10.48 -6.39 -19.59
CA GLU A 40 -11.75 -6.20 -20.34
C GLU A 40 -11.65 -5.10 -21.42
N LYS A 41 -10.79 -4.09 -21.25
CA LYS A 41 -10.67 -2.95 -22.19
C LYS A 41 -9.52 -3.06 -23.19
N HIS A 42 -8.54 -3.95 -23.00
CA HIS A 42 -7.23 -3.81 -23.66
C HIS A 42 -6.54 -5.10 -24.13
N ASN A 43 -7.26 -6.21 -24.33
CA ASN A 43 -6.65 -7.45 -24.84
C ASN A 43 -5.80 -7.25 -26.11
N SER A 44 -6.13 -6.32 -27.00
CA SER A 44 -5.37 -6.07 -28.24
C SER A 44 -4.21 -5.06 -28.14
N LYS A 45 -3.92 -4.46 -26.97
CA LYS A 45 -2.89 -3.39 -26.85
C LYS A 45 -2.04 -3.45 -25.57
N ARG A 46 -1.90 -4.62 -24.93
CA ARG A 46 -1.08 -4.81 -23.70
C ARG A 46 0.33 -4.23 -23.86
N THR A 47 1.05 -4.59 -24.91
CA THR A 47 2.41 -4.07 -25.20
C THR A 47 2.43 -2.55 -25.38
N ALA A 48 1.47 -1.96 -26.09
CA ALA A 48 1.39 -0.51 -26.26
C ALA A 48 1.15 0.23 -24.95
N LEU A 49 0.41 -0.40 -24.03
CA LEU A 49 0.13 0.13 -22.70
C LEU A 49 1.36 0.05 -21.79
N ILE A 50 2.10 -1.07 -21.82
CA ILE A 50 3.39 -1.21 -21.15
C ILE A 50 4.34 -0.11 -21.62
N GLN A 51 4.43 0.12 -22.94
CA GLN A 51 5.26 1.19 -23.51
C GLN A 51 4.81 2.59 -23.08
N ARG A 52 3.49 2.82 -22.94
CA ARG A 52 2.97 4.07 -22.37
C ARG A 52 3.42 4.26 -20.92
N TYR A 53 3.30 3.24 -20.08
CA TYR A 53 3.74 3.32 -18.68
C TYR A 53 5.26 3.49 -18.56
N ARG A 54 6.06 2.83 -19.42
CA ARG A 54 7.52 3.03 -19.48
C ARG A 54 7.87 4.49 -19.75
N ARG A 55 7.25 5.11 -20.77
CA ARG A 55 7.43 6.53 -21.08
C ARG A 55 7.03 7.44 -19.92
N CYS A 56 5.80 7.30 -19.41
CA CYS A 56 5.33 8.13 -18.30
C CYS A 56 6.19 7.95 -17.04
N SER A 57 6.64 6.73 -16.73
CA SER A 57 7.52 6.50 -15.58
C SER A 57 8.88 7.16 -15.74
N ALA A 58 9.43 7.23 -16.96
CA ALA A 58 10.66 7.97 -17.23
C ALA A 58 10.45 9.48 -17.02
N ASP A 59 9.36 10.03 -17.54
CA ASP A 59 8.99 11.45 -17.38
C ASP A 59 8.77 11.84 -15.91
N TRP A 60 8.12 10.97 -15.12
CA TRP A 60 7.94 11.18 -13.68
C TRP A 60 9.25 11.06 -12.91
N ALA A 61 10.15 10.17 -13.33
CA ALA A 61 11.44 10.01 -12.68
C ALA A 61 12.32 11.26 -12.87
N THR A 62 12.31 11.87 -14.07
CA THR A 62 13.06 13.09 -14.37
C THR A 62 12.47 14.32 -13.67
N SER A 63 11.14 14.44 -13.62
CA SER A 63 10.43 15.54 -12.94
C SER A 63 10.35 15.41 -11.41
N GLY A 64 10.70 14.24 -10.85
CA GLY A 64 10.65 13.99 -9.41
C GLY A 64 9.25 13.67 -8.87
N GLU A 65 8.27 13.39 -9.74
CA GLU A 65 6.88 13.04 -9.40
C GLU A 65 6.72 11.62 -8.84
N THR A 66 7.45 11.33 -7.76
CA THR A 66 7.50 9.99 -7.16
C THR A 66 6.12 9.49 -6.72
N ALA A 67 5.21 10.40 -6.35
CA ALA A 67 3.83 10.06 -6.00
C ALA A 67 3.03 9.45 -7.18
N GLN A 68 3.28 9.92 -8.41
CA GLN A 68 2.65 9.34 -9.60
C GLN A 68 3.21 7.96 -9.90
N ILE A 69 4.53 7.79 -9.77
CA ILE A 69 5.20 6.49 -9.91
C ILE A 69 4.60 5.49 -8.92
N LEU A 70 4.52 5.83 -7.63
CA LEU A 70 3.95 4.95 -6.60
C LEU A 70 2.46 4.62 -6.85
N LYS A 71 1.67 5.61 -7.30
CA LYS A 71 0.27 5.39 -7.68
C LYS A 71 0.16 4.38 -8.82
N HIS A 72 1.01 4.51 -9.83
CA HIS A 72 0.93 3.68 -11.04
C HIS A 72 1.57 2.31 -10.84
N ALA A 73 2.56 2.20 -9.94
CA ALA A 73 3.16 0.93 -9.55
C ALA A 73 2.10 -0.01 -8.95
N PHE A 74 1.13 0.51 -8.20
CA PHE A 74 0.01 -0.29 -7.70
C PHE A 74 -0.79 -0.95 -8.84
N HIS A 75 -1.06 -0.23 -9.93
CA HIS A 75 -1.77 -0.77 -11.08
C HIS A 75 -0.93 -1.81 -11.84
N VAL A 76 0.37 -1.56 -12.01
CA VAL A 76 1.29 -2.53 -12.64
C VAL A 76 1.39 -3.80 -11.80
N VAL A 77 1.45 -3.69 -10.47
CA VAL A 77 1.41 -4.83 -9.56
C VAL A 77 0.11 -5.62 -9.70
N ALA A 78 -1.05 -4.94 -9.71
CA ALA A 78 -2.34 -5.60 -9.88
C ALA A 78 -2.40 -6.40 -11.20
N TRP A 79 -1.89 -5.81 -12.28
CA TRP A 79 -1.84 -6.47 -13.58
C TRP A 79 -0.90 -7.69 -13.56
N PHE A 80 0.33 -7.50 -13.09
CA PHE A 80 1.32 -8.56 -12.95
C PHE A 80 0.78 -9.73 -12.12
N ALA A 81 0.19 -9.44 -10.96
CA ALA A 81 -0.30 -10.45 -10.04
C ALA A 81 -1.52 -11.22 -10.58
N PHE A 82 -2.50 -10.54 -11.19
CA PHE A 82 -3.83 -11.15 -11.43
C PHE A 82 -4.35 -11.14 -12.86
N ALA A 83 -3.84 -10.30 -13.78
CA ALA A 83 -4.36 -10.23 -15.15
C ALA A 83 -3.45 -10.88 -16.21
N CYS A 84 -2.26 -11.34 -15.84
CA CYS A 84 -1.36 -12.06 -16.75
C CYS A 84 -1.37 -13.55 -16.47
N ASP A 85 -1.67 -14.31 -17.53
CA ASP A 85 -1.49 -15.75 -17.62
C ASP A 85 0.00 -16.07 -17.78
N GLU A 86 0.46 -17.13 -17.12
CA GLU A 86 1.82 -17.66 -17.22
C GLU A 86 2.13 -18.17 -18.65
N SER A 87 1.10 -18.54 -19.41
CA SER A 87 1.25 -18.85 -20.84
C SER A 87 1.76 -17.66 -21.67
N GLU A 88 1.54 -16.42 -21.21
CA GLU A 88 2.05 -15.18 -21.82
C GLU A 88 3.31 -14.66 -21.12
N MET A 89 4.29 -15.54 -20.87
CA MET A 89 5.49 -15.22 -20.06
C MET A 89 6.26 -13.96 -20.51
N LYS A 90 6.26 -13.65 -21.81
CA LYS A 90 6.86 -12.41 -22.32
C LYS A 90 6.20 -11.15 -21.75
N VAL A 91 4.87 -11.13 -21.64
CA VAL A 91 4.12 -9.99 -21.07
C VAL A 91 4.35 -9.91 -19.56
N VAL A 92 4.38 -11.08 -18.89
CA VAL A 92 4.71 -11.18 -17.46
C VAL A 92 6.08 -10.58 -17.19
N GLN A 93 7.09 -10.95 -17.97
CA GLN A 93 8.44 -10.40 -17.88
C GLN A 93 8.46 -8.88 -18.12
N GLU A 94 7.82 -8.39 -19.19
CA GLU A 94 7.80 -6.96 -19.49
C GLU A 94 7.18 -6.11 -18.37
N LEU A 95 6.15 -6.65 -17.68
CA LEU A 95 5.52 -6.03 -16.51
C LEU A 95 6.38 -6.09 -15.26
N ALA A 96 7.02 -7.23 -15.02
CA ALA A 96 7.93 -7.39 -13.89
C ALA A 96 9.12 -6.42 -14.00
N GLU A 97 9.67 -6.27 -15.20
CA GLU A 97 10.72 -5.28 -15.51
C GLU A 97 10.23 -3.84 -15.35
N LEU A 98 9.02 -3.52 -15.84
CA LEU A 98 8.42 -2.20 -15.66
C LEU A 98 8.23 -1.90 -14.16
N LEU A 99 7.70 -2.85 -13.39
CA LEU A 99 7.56 -2.70 -11.94
C LEU A 99 8.92 -2.43 -11.30
N MET A 100 9.95 -3.22 -11.62
CA MET A 100 11.31 -3.00 -11.13
C MET A 100 11.82 -1.59 -11.45
N GLN A 101 11.64 -1.11 -12.69
CA GLN A 101 12.05 0.23 -13.11
C GLN A 101 11.34 1.31 -12.27
N MET A 102 10.03 1.18 -12.07
CA MET A 102 9.25 2.11 -11.26
C MET A 102 9.74 2.13 -9.80
N LEU A 103 9.98 0.97 -9.20
CA LEU A 103 10.45 0.86 -7.81
C LEU A 103 11.86 1.43 -7.60
N LYS A 104 12.75 1.26 -8.59
CA LYS A 104 14.09 1.87 -8.60
C LYS A 104 14.02 3.40 -8.64
N SER A 105 13.10 3.95 -9.43
CA SER A 105 12.86 5.40 -9.52
C SER A 105 12.30 6.01 -8.23
N CYS A 106 11.70 5.20 -7.34
CA CYS A 106 11.12 5.69 -6.07
C CYS A 106 12.13 6.10 -4.99
N LYS A 107 13.45 6.08 -5.25
CA LYS A 107 14.52 6.48 -4.31
C LYS A 107 14.32 5.87 -2.89
N ARG A 108 14.62 6.61 -1.82
CA ARG A 108 14.40 6.18 -0.42
C ARG A 108 12.94 6.35 0.05
N GLN A 109 11.98 6.53 -0.85
CA GLN A 109 10.59 6.70 -0.43
C GLN A 109 9.97 5.38 0.01
N THR A 110 9.23 5.47 1.11
CA THR A 110 8.46 4.34 1.64
C THR A 110 7.20 4.16 0.80
N PRO A 111 6.93 2.94 0.30
CA PRO A 111 5.68 2.66 -0.42
C PRO A 111 4.45 2.94 0.46
N PRO A 112 3.36 3.49 -0.10
CA PRO A 112 2.10 3.61 0.60
C PRO A 112 1.58 2.23 1.07
N PRO A 113 0.80 2.18 2.17
CA PRO A 113 0.24 0.95 2.73
C PRO A 113 -0.33 -0.03 1.69
N ARG A 114 -1.24 0.44 0.84
CA ARG A 114 -1.87 -0.39 -0.19
C ARG A 114 -0.89 -0.92 -1.24
N LEU A 115 0.13 -0.14 -1.59
CA LEU A 115 1.20 -0.63 -2.48
C LEU A 115 2.07 -1.68 -1.76
N ARG A 116 2.35 -1.52 -0.46
CA ARG A 116 3.09 -2.55 0.29
C ARG A 116 2.40 -3.89 0.26
N VAL A 117 1.09 -3.92 0.53
CA VAL A 117 0.37 -5.19 0.53
C VAL A 117 0.29 -5.77 -0.88
N ALA A 118 0.05 -4.94 -1.90
CA ALA A 118 0.09 -5.39 -3.29
C ALA A 118 1.47 -5.97 -3.68
N LEU A 119 2.56 -5.35 -3.24
CA LEU A 119 3.92 -5.84 -3.47
C LEU A 119 4.20 -7.18 -2.79
N LYS A 120 3.55 -7.50 -1.67
CA LYS A 120 3.65 -8.84 -1.06
C LYS A 120 3.03 -9.89 -1.98
N VAL A 121 1.87 -9.61 -2.56
CA VAL A 121 1.22 -10.51 -3.53
C VAL A 121 2.08 -10.68 -4.79
N ALA A 122 2.71 -9.61 -5.28
CA ALA A 122 3.67 -9.73 -6.38
C ALA A 122 4.91 -10.56 -5.99
N ALA A 123 5.36 -10.47 -4.74
CA ALA A 123 6.49 -11.27 -4.26
C ALA A 123 6.16 -12.77 -4.26
N GLU A 124 4.96 -13.16 -3.78
CA GLU A 124 4.47 -14.56 -3.85
C GLU A 124 4.54 -15.09 -5.28
N LYS A 125 3.94 -14.37 -6.24
CA LYS A 125 3.96 -14.77 -7.66
C LYS A 125 5.36 -14.84 -8.25
N LEU A 126 6.27 -13.93 -7.85
CA LEU A 126 7.66 -13.95 -8.32
C LEU A 126 8.45 -15.12 -7.75
N GLU A 127 8.12 -15.59 -6.54
CA GLU A 127 8.69 -16.80 -5.95
C GLU A 127 8.27 -18.03 -6.75
N ASP A 128 6.98 -18.16 -7.10
CA ASP A 128 6.47 -19.24 -7.95
C ASP A 128 7.17 -19.26 -9.33
N ILE A 129 7.32 -18.09 -9.97
CA ILE A 129 8.00 -17.95 -11.27
C ILE A 129 9.50 -18.26 -11.15
N GLN A 130 10.13 -17.91 -10.03
CA GLN A 130 11.54 -18.24 -9.77
C GLN A 130 11.73 -19.76 -9.62
N GLU A 131 10.81 -20.44 -8.93
CA GLU A 131 10.82 -21.91 -8.81
C GLU A 131 10.66 -22.59 -10.17
N ALA A 132 9.88 -21.99 -11.08
CA ALA A 132 9.77 -22.40 -12.48
C ALA A 132 11.03 -22.08 -13.33
N LYS A 133 12.12 -21.59 -12.72
CA LYS A 133 13.44 -21.31 -13.34
C LYS A 133 13.44 -20.20 -14.39
N HIS A 134 12.64 -19.16 -14.20
CA HIS A 134 12.72 -17.95 -15.02
C HIS A 134 13.65 -16.90 -14.40
N ASP A 135 14.80 -16.67 -15.04
CA ASP A 135 15.91 -15.83 -14.51
C ASP A 135 15.52 -14.38 -14.18
N PHE A 136 14.54 -13.80 -14.89
CA PHE A 136 14.12 -12.42 -14.64
C PHE A 136 13.48 -12.24 -13.26
N ALA A 137 12.87 -13.29 -12.71
CA ALA A 137 12.10 -13.21 -11.47
C ALA A 137 12.98 -12.91 -10.27
N GLU A 138 14.20 -13.45 -10.22
CA GLU A 138 15.14 -13.21 -9.12
C GLU A 138 15.47 -11.71 -8.99
N ALA A 139 15.81 -11.06 -10.09
CA ALA A 139 16.17 -9.65 -10.11
C ALA A 139 15.00 -8.75 -9.67
N VAL A 140 13.79 -9.05 -10.14
CA VAL A 140 12.59 -8.29 -9.78
C VAL A 140 12.20 -8.55 -8.32
N LEU A 141 12.23 -9.81 -7.87
CA LEU A 141 11.94 -10.20 -6.50
C LEU A 141 12.89 -9.54 -5.51
N LYS A 142 14.18 -9.43 -5.85
CA LYS A 142 15.17 -8.71 -5.06
C LYS A 142 14.77 -7.25 -4.84
N GLU A 143 14.29 -6.57 -5.89
CA GLU A 143 13.87 -5.16 -5.82
C GLU A 143 12.54 -4.98 -5.10
N VAL A 144 11.58 -5.89 -5.29
CA VAL A 144 10.33 -5.94 -4.52
C VAL A 144 10.62 -6.15 -3.04
N LYS A 145 11.46 -7.15 -2.70
CA LYS A 145 11.91 -7.40 -1.32
C LYS A 145 12.67 -6.20 -0.78
N ALA A 146 13.52 -5.54 -1.56
CA ALA A 146 14.19 -4.32 -1.14
C ALA A 146 13.18 -3.20 -0.84
N MET A 147 12.18 -2.99 -1.69
CA MET A 147 11.11 -2.00 -1.47
C MET A 147 10.25 -2.33 -0.24
N LEU A 148 9.96 -3.61 0.02
CA LEU A 148 9.23 -4.05 1.20
C LEU A 148 10.08 -3.93 2.47
N LYS A 149 11.38 -4.22 2.37
CA LYS A 149 12.41 -4.02 3.41
C LYS A 149 12.77 -2.56 3.61
N ARG A 150 12.29 -1.63 2.78
CA ARG A 150 12.24 -0.20 3.13
C ARG A 150 11.19 -0.03 4.23
N HIS A 151 11.52 -0.61 5.38
CA HIS A 151 11.10 -0.12 6.66
C HIS A 151 11.72 1.25 6.82
N TYR A 152 11.09 2.07 7.65
CA TYR A 152 11.75 3.23 8.20
C TYR A 152 12.88 2.78 9.17
N GLY A 153 13.96 2.21 8.63
CA GLY A 153 15.16 1.82 9.37
C GLY A 153 16.03 3.03 9.68
N GLY A 154 16.33 3.22 10.96
CA GLY A 154 17.00 4.40 11.49
C GLY A 154 18.40 4.63 10.95
N SER A 155 18.62 5.84 10.45
CA SER A 155 19.82 6.61 10.73
C SER A 155 19.40 8.07 10.82
N THR A 156 19.03 8.47 12.03
CA THR A 156 19.16 9.85 12.47
C THR A 156 20.64 10.12 12.67
N HIS A 157 21.37 10.38 11.59
CA HIS A 157 22.60 11.15 11.67
C HIS A 157 22.39 12.50 10.98
N GLY A 158 22.75 13.53 11.73
CA GLY A 158 22.24 14.87 11.59
C GLY A 158 22.67 15.58 10.32
N ALA A 159 21.75 16.40 9.84
CA ALA A 159 22.06 17.74 9.37
C ALA A 159 20.85 18.61 9.71
N PRO A 160 21.03 19.84 10.23
CA PRO A 160 19.96 20.83 10.32
C PRO A 160 19.70 21.33 8.88
N GLY A 161 19.10 20.48 8.06
CA GLY A 161 18.68 20.80 6.71
C GLY A 161 17.30 21.40 6.74
N LYS A 162 17.15 22.61 6.18
CA LYS A 162 15.90 23.29 5.83
C LYS A 162 14.74 22.30 5.66
N ARG A 163 13.62 22.54 6.36
CA ARG A 163 12.37 21.76 6.20
C ARG A 163 12.14 21.53 4.72
N SER A 164 12.41 20.32 4.27
CA SER A 164 12.17 19.93 2.89
C SER A 164 10.67 20.03 2.69
N ILE A 165 10.25 21.03 1.91
CA ILE A 165 8.88 21.11 1.39
C ILE A 165 8.61 19.74 0.78
N ALA A 166 7.55 19.07 1.26
CA ALA A 166 7.15 17.76 0.78
C ALA A 166 7.06 17.80 -0.75
N PRO A 167 7.63 16.82 -1.48
CA PRO A 167 7.32 16.68 -2.89
C PRO A 167 5.80 16.61 -3.06
N CYS A 168 5.30 17.32 -4.07
CA CYS A 168 3.88 17.39 -4.43
C CYS A 168 3.25 15.98 -4.39
N GLY A 169 2.17 15.80 -3.62
CA GLY A 169 1.40 14.54 -3.61
C GLY A 169 1.80 13.47 -2.59
N THR A 170 2.70 13.76 -1.64
CA THR A 170 3.08 12.84 -0.55
C THR A 170 2.40 13.14 0.81
N HIS A 171 1.80 14.33 0.94
CA HIS A 171 1.10 14.76 2.15
C HIS A 171 -0.42 14.70 1.94
N GLY A 172 -1.14 14.09 2.89
CA GLY A 172 -2.59 14.18 2.97
C GLY A 172 -3.38 13.22 2.06
N ARG A 173 -2.78 12.11 1.63
CA ARG A 173 -3.45 11.18 0.73
C ARG A 173 -4.37 10.24 1.51
N THR A 174 -5.66 10.29 1.22
CA THR A 174 -6.65 9.35 1.74
C THR A 174 -6.64 8.08 0.88
N ASP A 175 -6.25 6.95 1.47
CA ASP A 175 -6.44 5.63 0.84
C ASP A 175 -7.85 5.13 1.13
N ILE A 176 -8.83 5.64 0.38
CA ILE A 176 -10.26 5.37 0.61
C ILE A 176 -10.56 3.87 0.55
N CYS A 177 -9.89 3.11 -0.31
CA CYS A 177 -10.12 1.67 -0.44
C CYS A 177 -9.63 0.92 0.80
N LEU A 178 -8.42 1.22 1.28
CA LEU A 178 -7.91 0.61 2.50
C LEU A 178 -8.72 1.03 3.73
N ILE A 179 -9.13 2.29 3.82
CA ILE A 179 -10.03 2.75 4.89
C ILE A 179 -11.35 1.98 4.84
N ARG A 180 -11.96 1.83 3.66
CA ARG A 180 -13.22 1.07 3.50
C ARG A 180 -13.05 -0.41 3.82
N SER A 181 -11.92 -1.03 3.47
CA SER A 181 -11.72 -2.45 3.78
C SER A 181 -11.59 -2.69 5.28
N VAL A 182 -10.95 -1.77 6.01
CA VAL A 182 -10.84 -1.83 7.48
C VAL A 182 -12.17 -1.48 8.15
N LEU A 183 -12.80 -0.36 7.76
CA LEU A 183 -14.03 0.11 8.38
C LEU A 183 -15.28 -0.71 7.97
N LYS A 184 -15.20 -1.48 6.88
CA LYS A 184 -16.30 -2.28 6.30
C LYS A 184 -17.52 -1.39 6.04
N LYS A 185 -18.61 -1.59 6.81
CA LYS A 185 -19.88 -0.81 6.70
C LYS A 185 -19.90 0.45 7.56
N ARG A 186 -18.88 0.70 8.39
CA ARG A 186 -18.81 1.87 9.26
C ARG A 186 -18.51 3.12 8.43
N GLU A 187 -19.40 4.10 8.51
CA GLU A 187 -19.26 5.35 7.78
C GLU A 187 -18.46 6.37 8.59
N MET A 188 -17.55 7.06 7.90
CA MET A 188 -16.85 8.21 8.45
C MET A 188 -17.86 9.36 8.67
N PRO A 189 -17.90 9.97 9.87
CA PRO A 189 -18.73 11.15 10.10
C PRO A 189 -18.44 12.27 9.09
N PRO A 190 -19.45 13.04 8.67
CA PRO A 190 -19.27 14.11 7.69
C PRO A 190 -18.29 15.18 8.21
N ARG A 191 -17.55 15.81 7.29
CA ARG A 191 -16.50 16.83 7.57
C ARG A 191 -15.19 16.29 8.17
N TYR A 192 -15.10 15.00 8.48
CA TYR A 192 -13.86 14.35 8.88
C TYR A 192 -13.16 13.72 7.69
N ARG A 193 -11.83 13.62 7.78
CA ARG A 193 -11.00 12.87 6.83
C ARG A 193 -9.91 12.10 7.57
N MET A 194 -9.55 10.93 7.05
CA MET A 194 -8.30 10.26 7.38
C MET A 194 -7.33 10.37 6.20
N GLY A 195 -6.04 10.39 6.48
CA GLY A 195 -5.02 10.37 5.45
C GLY A 195 -3.73 9.77 5.94
N TRP A 196 -2.93 9.29 4.99
CA TRP A 196 -1.56 8.90 5.24
C TRP A 196 -0.64 10.10 5.00
N ASP A 197 0.24 10.36 5.96
CA ASP A 197 1.33 11.34 5.82
C ASP A 197 2.65 10.60 5.59
N GLY A 198 3.13 10.60 4.34
CA GLY A 198 4.39 9.97 3.97
C GLY A 198 5.64 10.65 4.53
N LEU A 199 5.54 11.89 5.03
CA LEU A 199 6.64 12.56 5.70
C LEU A 199 6.73 12.17 7.16
N LYS A 200 5.61 12.28 7.87
CA LYS A 200 5.54 12.03 9.31
C LYS A 200 5.38 10.56 9.65
N ARG A 201 5.15 9.70 8.65
CA ARG A 201 5.17 8.23 8.78
C ARG A 201 4.02 7.75 9.65
N GLY A 202 2.81 8.09 9.25
CA GLY A 202 1.64 7.73 10.03
C GLY A 202 0.35 8.17 9.39
N TRP A 203 -0.72 7.59 9.91
CA TRP A 203 -2.06 8.03 9.60
C TRP A 203 -2.41 9.23 10.46
N PHE A 204 -3.24 10.11 9.91
CA PHE A 204 -3.80 11.23 10.64
C PHE A 204 -5.29 11.36 10.38
N SER A 205 -5.99 11.94 11.35
CA SER A 205 -7.34 12.44 11.16
C SER A 205 -7.36 13.97 11.14
N ALA A 206 -8.30 14.51 10.37
CA ALA A 206 -8.54 15.95 10.29
C ALA A 206 -10.04 16.25 10.24
N PHE A 207 -10.42 17.34 10.89
CA PHE A 207 -11.76 17.92 10.90
C PHE A 207 -11.69 19.26 10.19
N GLU A 208 -12.49 19.46 9.14
CA GLU A 208 -12.51 20.71 8.34
C GLU A 208 -11.12 21.15 7.86
N GLY A 209 -10.32 20.17 7.42
CA GLY A 209 -8.97 20.42 6.93
C GLY A 209 -7.90 20.61 8.01
N ARG A 210 -8.27 20.72 9.29
CA ARG A 210 -7.33 20.87 10.42
C ARG A 210 -7.05 19.53 11.11
N HIS A 211 -5.80 19.26 11.45
CA HIS A 211 -5.44 18.05 12.20
C HIS A 211 -6.15 18.01 13.56
N MET A 212 -6.68 16.84 13.90
CA MET A 212 -7.35 16.64 15.19
C MET A 212 -6.34 16.37 16.30
N LYS A 213 -6.65 16.83 17.52
CA LYS A 213 -5.88 16.46 18.72
C LYS A 213 -6.06 14.97 18.99
N GLY A 214 -4.96 14.24 19.17
CA GLY A 214 -4.98 12.77 19.27
C GLY A 214 -5.23 12.05 17.94
N GLY A 215 -5.46 12.79 16.85
CA GLY A 215 -5.70 12.26 15.51
C GLY A 215 -4.42 11.89 14.77
N TRP A 216 -3.46 11.25 15.45
CA TRP A 216 -2.18 10.86 14.86
C TRP A 216 -1.79 9.45 15.29
N ALA A 217 -1.65 8.55 14.31
CA ALA A 217 -1.27 7.15 14.49
C ALA A 217 0.05 6.88 13.75
N PRO A 218 1.20 6.97 14.43
CA PRO A 218 2.50 6.73 13.81
C PRO A 218 2.71 5.25 13.49
N SER A 219 3.33 4.96 12.35
CA SER A 219 3.61 3.60 11.91
C SER A 219 4.63 2.84 12.76
N SER A 220 5.26 3.52 13.73
CA SER A 220 6.13 2.90 14.73
C SER A 220 5.36 2.21 15.85
N ARG A 221 4.06 2.52 16.00
CA ARG A 221 3.21 1.99 17.07
C ARG A 221 1.97 1.27 16.55
N PHE A 222 1.55 1.59 15.34
CA PHE A 222 0.33 1.05 14.74
C PHE A 222 0.67 0.34 13.44
N THR A 223 0.04 -0.81 13.21
CA THR A 223 -0.11 -1.30 11.84
C THR A 223 -1.07 -0.40 11.08
N ASP A 224 -1.14 -0.51 9.75
CA ASP A 224 -2.06 0.31 8.96
C ASP A 224 -3.53 0.07 9.35
N LYS A 225 -3.89 -1.16 9.72
CA LYS A 225 -5.25 -1.48 10.18
C LYS A 225 -5.53 -0.85 11.53
N ASP A 226 -4.65 -1.07 12.52
CA ASP A 226 -4.82 -0.52 13.88
C ASP A 226 -4.82 1.00 13.87
N ALA A 227 -4.04 1.61 12.98
CA ALA A 227 -4.00 3.06 12.82
C ALA A 227 -5.36 3.60 12.34
N ILE A 228 -5.97 2.94 11.35
CA ILE A 228 -7.27 3.33 10.82
C ILE A 228 -8.36 3.14 11.89
N GLU A 229 -8.37 2.00 12.58
CA GLU A 229 -9.31 1.74 13.69
C GLU A 229 -9.16 2.77 14.81
N HIS A 230 -7.93 2.99 15.27
CA HIS A 230 -7.63 3.98 16.31
C HIS A 230 -8.13 5.38 15.93
N LEU A 231 -7.84 5.82 14.71
CA LEU A 231 -8.28 7.12 14.24
C LEU A 231 -9.80 7.19 14.08
N TYR A 232 -10.45 6.08 13.73
CA TYR A 232 -11.91 6.01 13.64
C TYR A 232 -12.54 6.24 15.01
N ASP A 233 -12.00 5.61 16.05
CA ASP A 233 -12.47 5.82 17.43
C ASP A 233 -12.24 7.28 17.89
N VAL A 234 -11.10 7.87 17.57
CA VAL A 234 -10.81 9.28 17.87
C VAL A 234 -11.81 10.20 17.17
N ILE A 235 -12.11 9.95 15.89
CA ILE A 235 -13.08 10.72 15.11
C ILE A 235 -14.48 10.59 15.70
N THR A 236 -14.92 9.37 16.01
CA THR A 236 -16.27 9.09 16.49
C THR A 236 -16.50 9.73 17.86
N LYS A 237 -15.57 9.58 18.79
CA LYS A 237 -15.62 10.25 20.11
C LYS A 237 -15.67 11.77 20.00
N HIS A 238 -14.90 12.34 19.08
CA HIS A 238 -14.94 13.78 18.85
C HIS A 238 -16.28 14.22 18.26
N ALA A 239 -16.82 13.48 17.28
CA ALA A 239 -18.11 13.76 16.67
C ALA A 239 -19.25 13.72 17.70
N GLU A 240 -19.25 12.73 18.60
CA GLU A 240 -20.19 12.65 19.73
C GLU A 240 -20.05 13.84 20.68
N SER A 241 -18.83 14.28 20.99
CA SER A 241 -18.58 15.41 21.89
C SER A 241 -18.94 16.80 21.30
N CYS A 242 -19.01 16.91 19.97
CA CYS A 242 -19.34 18.16 19.26
C CYS A 242 -20.78 18.15 18.70
N GLY A 243 -21.52 17.06 18.88
CA GLY A 243 -22.83 16.82 18.27
C GLY A 243 -23.94 16.48 19.27
N GLY A 244 -23.79 16.89 20.53
CA GLY A 244 -24.88 17.04 21.51
C GLY A 244 -25.36 18.48 21.59
#